data_AF-A0AAE1R6H1-F1
#
_entry.id   AF-A0AAE1R6H1-F1
#
_cell.length_a   1.000
_cell.length_b   1.000
_cell.length_c   1.000
_cell.angle_alpha   90.00
_cell.angle_beta   90.00
_cell.angle_gamma   90.00
#
_symmetry.space_group_name_H-M   'P 1'
#
loop_
_entity.id
_entity.type
_entity.pdbx_description
1 polymer ?
#
loop_
_entity_poly.entity_id
_entity_poly.type
_entity_poly.pdbx_seq_one_letter_code
_entity_poly.pdbx_strand_id
1 'polypeptide(L)'
;MPVGTLEVYIADARGLEDQNWLTDMNPYAVITCRTQEKKTSTASGEGSDPEWNENFLFTISRGCDEINIKIMDENTFGSDDYIGEATINLEEVFNQGEVPTSLYDLHKDGHQCGNIKLGLTFTREEVTL
;
A
#
# COMPACT_ATOMS: atom_id res chain seq x y z
N MET A 1 21.46 -8.25 1.19
CA MET A 1 20.09 -7.93 1.63
C MET A 1 20.17 -6.89 2.73
N PRO A 2 19.56 -5.72 2.53
CA PRO A 2 19.69 -4.59 3.43
C PRO A 2 18.94 -4.80 4.75
N VAL A 3 19.33 -4.01 5.75
CA VAL A 3 18.65 -3.83 7.03
C VAL A 3 18.52 -2.31 7.22
N GLY A 4 17.38 -1.84 7.70
CA GLY A 4 17.11 -0.41 7.80
C GLY A 4 15.63 -0.10 8.00
N THR A 5 15.27 1.14 7.71
CA THR A 5 13.89 1.63 7.79
C THR A 5 13.38 1.94 6.39
N LEU A 6 12.20 1.40 6.06
CA LEU A 6 11.45 1.76 4.87
C LEU A 6 10.31 2.70 5.29
N GLU A 7 10.26 3.87 4.68
CA GLU A 7 9.08 4.73 4.66
C GLU A 7 8.27 4.44 3.40
N VAL A 8 6.97 4.23 3.60
CA VAL A 8 5.99 4.04 2.53
C VAL A 8 5.00 5.19 2.60
N TYR A 9 5.00 6.04 1.59
CA TYR A 9 4.02 7.11 1.43
C TYR A 9 2.87 6.60 0.55
N ILE A 10 1.66 6.55 1.09
CA ILE A 10 0.44 6.20 0.36
C ILE A 10 -0.29 7.49 0.00
N ALA A 11 -0.32 7.83 -1.29
CA ALA A 11 -0.93 9.06 -1.77
C ALA A 11 -2.44 8.87 -2.00
N ASP A 12 -2.79 8.15 -3.07
CA ASP A 12 -4.17 7.97 -3.54
C ASP A 12 -4.32 6.64 -4.28
N ALA A 13 -5.56 6.22 -4.52
CA ALA A 13 -5.89 5.17 -5.47
C ALA A 13 -6.91 5.71 -6.48
N ARG A 14 -6.94 5.14 -7.68
CA ARG A 14 -7.86 5.56 -8.74
C ARG A 14 -8.49 4.38 -9.47
N GLY A 15 -9.73 4.57 -9.89
CA GLY A 15 -10.49 3.59 -10.67
C GLY A 15 -10.63 2.24 -9.97
N LEU A 16 -10.80 2.25 -8.64
CA LEU A 16 -11.07 1.03 -7.88
C LEU A 16 -12.35 0.37 -8.39
N GLU A 17 -12.30 -0.94 -8.61
CA GLU A 17 -13.46 -1.70 -9.08
C GLU A 17 -14.54 -1.73 -7.99
N ASP A 18 -15.57 -0.92 -8.21
CA ASP A 18 -16.73 -0.79 -7.34
C ASP A 18 -17.50 -2.12 -7.26
N GLN A 19 -17.61 -2.65 -6.05
CA GLN A 19 -18.41 -3.85 -5.78
C GLN A 19 -19.89 -3.50 -5.56
N ASN A 20 -20.23 -2.23 -5.28
CA ASN A 20 -21.53 -1.76 -4.84
C ASN A 20 -21.92 -0.41 -5.47
N TRP A 21 -22.52 -0.45 -6.67
CA TRP A 21 -23.09 0.72 -7.39
C TRP A 21 -24.14 1.56 -6.64
N LEU A 22 -24.56 1.15 -5.43
CA LEU A 22 -25.62 1.74 -4.62
C LEU A 22 -25.11 2.53 -3.40
N THR A 23 -23.86 2.38 -2.99
CA THR A 23 -23.30 2.98 -1.78
C THR A 23 -21.90 3.53 -2.02
N ASP A 24 -21.60 4.69 -1.43
CA ASP A 24 -20.25 5.25 -1.51
C ASP A 24 -19.27 4.34 -0.77
N MET A 25 -18.22 3.91 -1.49
CA MET A 25 -17.13 3.11 -0.93
C MET A 25 -16.36 3.90 0.14
N ASN A 26 -15.88 3.21 1.15
CA ASN A 26 -15.05 3.70 2.24
C ASN A 26 -13.70 2.96 2.24
N PRO A 27 -12.85 3.18 1.21
CA PRO A 27 -11.66 2.37 1.04
C PRO A 27 -10.55 2.72 2.04
N TYR A 28 -9.77 1.71 2.43
CA TYR A 28 -8.52 1.86 3.17
C TYR A 28 -7.45 0.90 2.63
N ALA A 29 -6.19 1.27 2.78
CA ALA A 29 -5.06 0.43 2.37
C ALA A 29 -4.46 -0.30 3.59
N VAL A 30 -4.15 -1.58 3.41
CA VAL A 30 -3.38 -2.41 4.34
C VAL A 30 -2.02 -2.67 3.74
N ILE A 31 -0.97 -2.22 4.42
CA ILE A 31 0.42 -2.36 4.01
C ILE A 31 1.07 -3.44 4.87
N THR A 32 1.52 -4.50 4.22
CA THR A 32 2.17 -5.65 4.87
C THR A 32 3.63 -5.74 4.45
N CYS A 33 4.51 -5.75 5.46
CA CYS A 33 5.94 -5.95 5.31
C CYS A 33 6.36 -7.07 6.27
N ARG A 34 6.40 -8.31 5.78
CA ARG A 34 6.58 -9.53 6.58
C ARG A 34 5.50 -9.66 7.67
N THR A 35 5.88 -9.52 8.94
CA THR A 35 4.99 -9.63 10.10
C THR A 35 4.47 -8.27 10.57
N GLN A 36 4.89 -7.18 9.92
CA GLN A 36 4.40 -5.84 10.22
C GLN A 36 3.23 -5.53 9.30
N GLU A 37 2.10 -5.16 9.88
CA GLU A 37 0.92 -4.69 9.17
C GLU A 37 0.59 -3.27 9.65
N LYS A 38 0.29 -2.37 8.72
CA LYS A 38 -0.20 -1.01 9.00
C LYS A 38 -1.36 -0.70 8.08
N LYS A 39 -2.24 0.21 8.51
CA LYS A 39 -3.43 0.59 7.76
C LYS A 39 -3.53 2.11 7.66
N THR A 40 -4.02 2.60 6.53
CA THR A 40 -4.45 4.00 6.41
C THR A 40 -5.70 4.27 7.21
N SER A 41 -6.04 5.54 7.36
CA SER A 41 -7.42 5.92 7.64
C SER A 41 -8.37 5.43 6.54
N THR A 42 -9.64 5.31 6.91
CA THR A 42 -10.72 4.99 5.98
C THR A 42 -11.12 6.26 5.24
N ALA A 43 -11.09 6.24 3.90
CA ALA A 43 -11.50 7.36 3.06
C ALA A 43 -13.04 7.36 2.89
N SER A 44 -13.74 7.77 3.95
CA SER A 44 -15.20 7.63 4.02
C SER A 44 -15.92 8.48 2.97
N GLY A 45 -16.67 7.83 2.08
CA GLY A 45 -17.48 8.49 1.04
C GLY A 45 -16.67 9.00 -0.16
N GLU A 46 -15.41 8.61 -0.31
CA GLU A 46 -14.57 9.04 -1.45
C GLU A 46 -14.70 8.11 -2.68
N GLY A 47 -15.35 6.96 -2.53
CA GLY A 47 -15.69 6.10 -3.66
C GLY A 47 -14.47 5.43 -4.32
N SER A 48 -14.45 5.39 -5.65
CA SER A 48 -13.45 4.68 -6.45
C SER A 48 -12.09 5.35 -6.53
N ASP A 49 -11.96 6.57 -6.01
CA ASP A 49 -10.80 7.44 -6.22
C ASP A 49 -10.32 8.12 -4.92
N PRO A 50 -10.04 7.34 -3.85
CA PRO A 50 -9.71 7.87 -2.53
C PRO A 50 -8.32 8.49 -2.41
N GLU A 51 -8.17 9.41 -1.47
CA GLU A 51 -6.90 10.06 -1.11
C GLU A 51 -6.59 9.87 0.38
N TRP A 52 -5.41 9.36 0.71
CA TRP A 52 -4.98 9.15 2.11
C TRP A 52 -3.85 10.12 2.50
N ASN A 53 -2.84 10.28 1.65
CA ASN A 53 -1.66 11.11 1.92
C ASN A 53 -0.97 10.78 3.26
N GLU A 54 -0.76 9.50 3.54
CA GLU A 54 -0.23 8.99 4.82
C GLU A 54 1.16 8.35 4.66
N ASN A 55 1.99 8.45 5.72
CA ASN A 55 3.33 7.86 5.75
C ASN A 55 3.44 6.75 6.81
N PHE A 56 4.09 5.65 6.44
CA PHE A 56 4.26 4.48 7.30
C PHE A 56 5.71 4.03 7.35
N LEU A 57 6.24 3.86 8.56
CA LEU A 57 7.59 3.33 8.77
C LEU A 57 7.57 1.82 9.04
N PHE A 58 8.42 1.08 8.35
CA PHE A 58 8.62 -0.36 8.51
C PHE A 58 10.09 -0.67 8.77
N THR A 59 10.34 -1.60 9.69
CA THR A 59 11.69 -2.14 9.88
C THR A 59 11.97 -3.21 8.84
N ILE A 60 12.99 -3.00 8.00
CA ILE A 60 13.46 -3.95 7.01
C ILE A 60 14.49 -4.88 7.66
N SER A 61 14.16 -6.17 7.65
CA SER A 61 15.04 -7.25 8.10
C SER A 61 15.56 -8.06 6.91
N ARG A 62 16.61 -8.85 7.13
CA ARG A 62 17.23 -9.68 6.08
C ARG A 62 16.18 -10.59 5.43
N GLY A 63 16.13 -10.54 4.10
CA GLY A 63 15.21 -11.32 3.26
C GLY A 63 13.85 -10.66 3.02
N CYS A 64 13.65 -9.41 3.45
CA CYS A 64 12.49 -8.64 3.03
C CYS A 64 12.83 -7.96 1.70
N ASP A 65 12.20 -8.39 0.63
CA ASP A 65 12.41 -7.94 -0.75
C ASP A 65 11.15 -7.34 -1.37
N GLU A 66 10.00 -7.45 -0.70
CA GLU A 66 8.74 -6.88 -1.15
C GLU A 66 7.87 -6.38 0.02
N ILE A 67 6.92 -5.52 -0.32
CA ILE A 67 5.72 -5.23 0.50
C ILE A 67 4.47 -5.57 -0.31
N ASN A 68 3.41 -5.96 0.38
CA ASN A 68 2.09 -6.14 -0.21
C ASN A 68 1.18 -4.99 0.23
N ILE A 69 0.44 -4.42 -0.70
CA ILE A 69 -0.58 -3.41 -0.46
C ILE A 69 -1.92 -3.98 -0.86
N LYS A 70 -2.87 -3.99 0.07
CA LYS A 70 -4.23 -4.48 -0.15
C LYS A 70 -5.22 -3.35 0.08
N ILE A 71 -6.14 -3.15 -0.85
CA ILE A 71 -7.25 -2.22 -0.69
C ILE A 71 -8.49 -2.98 -0.23
N MET A 72 -9.09 -2.47 0.84
CA MET A 72 -10.31 -2.98 1.46
C MET A 72 -11.38 -1.88 1.46
N ASP A 73 -12.65 -2.27 1.39
CA ASP A 73 -13.80 -1.38 1.61
C ASP A 73 -14.36 -1.59 3.01
N GLU A 74 -14.39 -0.55 3.84
CA GLU A 74 -14.92 -0.64 5.20
C GLU A 74 -16.45 -0.73 5.20
N ASN A 75 -16.97 -1.82 5.76
CA ASN A 75 -18.41 -2.04 5.90
C ASN A 75 -18.86 -1.79 7.33
N THR A 76 -19.82 -0.88 7.53
CA THR A 76 -20.36 -0.57 8.87
C THR A 76 -20.99 -1.80 9.56
N PHE A 77 -21.54 -2.73 8.77
CA PHE A 77 -22.14 -3.97 9.26
C PHE A 77 -21.60 -5.16 8.46
N GLY A 78 -20.66 -5.92 9.04
CA GLY A 78 -20.16 -7.15 8.43
C GLY A 78 -18.64 -7.19 8.35
N SER A 79 -18.13 -8.00 7.43
CA SER A 79 -16.72 -8.01 7.06
C SER A 79 -16.46 -6.99 5.97
N ASP A 80 -15.28 -6.38 6.01
CA ASP A 80 -14.79 -5.50 4.95
C ASP A 80 -14.59 -6.27 3.65
N ASP A 81 -14.87 -5.62 2.53
CA ASP A 81 -14.77 -6.23 1.21
C ASP A 81 -13.37 -6.04 0.61
N TYR A 82 -12.81 -7.10 0.05
CA TYR A 82 -11.52 -7.04 -0.62
C TYR A 82 -11.68 -6.50 -2.06
N ILE A 83 -10.98 -5.41 -2.37
CA ILE A 83 -11.04 -4.74 -3.68
C ILE A 83 -9.91 -5.23 -4.60
N GLY A 84 -8.67 -5.28 -4.10
CA GLY A 84 -7.51 -5.66 -4.90
C GLY A 84 -6.20 -5.45 -4.17
N GLU A 85 -5.10 -5.92 -4.76
CA GLU A 85 -3.77 -5.81 -4.16
C GLU A 85 -2.66 -5.56 -5.18
N ALA A 86 -1.54 -5.05 -4.70
CA ALA A 86 -0.30 -4.90 -5.43
C ALA A 86 0.87 -5.41 -4.58
N THR A 87 1.82 -6.08 -5.22
CA THR A 87 3.10 -6.46 -4.61
C THR A 87 4.20 -5.57 -5.17
N ILE A 88 4.90 -4.87 -4.28
CA ILE A 88 5.92 -3.88 -4.62
C ILE A 88 7.28 -4.43 -4.27
N ASN A 89 8.14 -4.60 -5.28
CA ASN A 89 9.52 -5.03 -5.08
C ASN A 89 10.37 -3.88 -4.53
N LEU A 90 11.20 -4.17 -3.54
CA LEU A 90 12.03 -3.19 -2.82
C LEU A 90 13.45 -3.06 -3.37
N GLU A 91 13.86 -3.86 -4.36
CA GLU A 91 15.20 -3.81 -4.95
C GLU A 91 15.57 -2.40 -5.43
N GLU A 92 14.64 -1.72 -6.09
CA GLU A 92 14.88 -0.38 -6.61
C GLU A 92 15.14 0.63 -5.49
N VAL A 93 14.27 0.69 -4.47
CA VAL A 93 14.46 1.62 -3.34
C VAL A 93 15.68 1.26 -2.50
N PHE A 94 16.05 -0.03 -2.42
CA PHE A 94 17.28 -0.45 -1.75
C PHE A 94 18.54 0.00 -2.48
N ASN A 95 18.50 0.14 -3.80
CA ASN A 95 19.62 0.58 -4.61
C ASN A 95 19.70 2.11 -4.73
N GLN A 96 18.55 2.79 -4.83
CA GLN A 96 18.48 4.23 -5.08
C GLN A 96 18.28 5.05 -3.80
N GLY A 97 17.83 4.44 -2.71
CA GLY A 97 17.47 5.12 -1.46
C GLY A 97 16.08 5.74 -1.49
N GLU A 98 15.57 6.13 -2.67
CA GLU A 98 14.24 6.68 -2.85
C GLU A 98 13.66 6.22 -4.20
N VAL A 99 12.37 5.91 -4.21
CA VAL A 99 11.57 5.73 -5.41
C VAL A 99 10.46 6.79 -5.35
N PRO A 100 10.37 7.67 -6.36
CA PRO A 100 9.37 8.73 -6.36
C PRO A 100 7.96 8.14 -6.38
N THR A 101 7.00 8.95 -5.94
CA THR A 101 5.58 8.59 -5.95
C THR A 101 5.13 8.16 -7.35
N SER A 102 4.85 6.86 -7.50
CA SER A 102 4.59 6.19 -8.78
C SER A 102 3.29 5.39 -8.71
N LEU A 103 2.72 5.09 -9.87
CA LEU A 103 1.49 4.29 -10.00
C LEU A 103 1.82 2.81 -10.10
N TYR A 104 1.06 2.00 -9.39
CA TYR A 104 1.13 0.54 -9.40
C TYR A 104 -0.27 -0.03 -9.65
N ASP A 105 -0.35 -1.02 -10.53
CA ASP A 105 -1.62 -1.67 -10.86
C ASP A 105 -2.08 -2.54 -9.69
N LEU A 106 -3.36 -2.40 -9.34
CA LEU A 106 -4.03 -3.29 -8.40
C LEU A 106 -4.65 -4.45 -9.18
N HIS A 107 -4.53 -5.66 -8.63
CA HIS A 107 -5.08 -6.86 -9.23
C HIS A 107 -6.00 -7.61 -8.26
N LYS A 108 -7.06 -8.19 -8.81
CA LYS A 108 -7.96 -9.13 -8.14
C LYS A 108 -8.31 -10.25 -9.11
N ASP A 109 -8.11 -11.50 -8.68
CA ASP A 109 -8.40 -12.70 -9.48
C ASP A 109 -7.81 -12.68 -10.90
N GLY A 110 -6.59 -12.12 -11.04
CA GLY A 110 -5.87 -12.02 -12.31
C GLY A 110 -6.28 -10.86 -13.21
N HIS A 111 -7.23 -10.03 -12.81
CA HIS A 111 -7.68 -8.85 -13.56
C HIS A 111 -7.22 -7.57 -12.87
N GLN A 112 -6.91 -6.54 -13.65
CA GLN A 112 -6.60 -5.22 -13.10
C GLN A 112 -7.90 -4.57 -12.61
N CYS A 113 -7.90 -4.10 -11.35
CA CYS A 113 -9.07 -3.58 -10.64
C CYS A 113 -8.83 -2.16 -10.07
N GLY A 114 -7.87 -1.43 -10.65
CA GLY A 114 -7.52 -0.06 -10.28
C GLY A 114 -6.02 0.17 -10.29
N ASN A 115 -5.60 1.30 -9.72
CA ASN A 115 -4.20 1.58 -9.43
C ASN A 115 -4.06 2.27 -8.07
N ILE A 116 -2.89 2.10 -7.45
CA ILE A 116 -2.48 2.81 -6.24
C ILE A 116 -1.23 3.63 -6.53
N LYS A 117 -1.18 4.84 -5.97
CA LYS A 117 -0.04 5.74 -6.07
C LYS A 117 0.72 5.78 -4.74
N LEU A 118 1.99 5.38 -4.76
CA LEU A 118 2.83 5.36 -3.56
C LEU A 118 4.29 5.72 -3.84
N GLY A 119 4.97 6.26 -2.84
CA GLY A 119 6.41 6.52 -2.84
C GLY A 119 7.14 5.69 -1.78
N LEU A 120 8.43 5.44 -1.98
CA LEU A 120 9.25 4.65 -1.06
C LEU A 120 10.54 5.39 -0.74
N THR A 121 10.92 5.43 0.54
CA THR A 121 12.22 5.93 0.99
C THR A 121 12.87 4.90 1.88
N PHE A 122 14.11 4.51 1.58
CA PHE A 122 14.85 3.53 2.38
C PHE A 122 16.08 4.17 3.01
N THR A 123 16.13 4.12 4.35
CA THR A 123 17.30 4.50 5.14
C THR A 123 17.97 3.25 5.66
N ARG A 124 19.22 3.01 5.21
CA ARG A 124 20.01 1.87 5.67
C ARG A 124 20.45 2.07 7.13
N GLU A 125 20.34 1.02 7.94
CA GLU A 125 20.95 1.02 9.27
C GLU A 125 22.47 0.84 9.12
N GLU A 126 23.25 1.80 9.61
CA GLU A 126 24.70 1.66 9.68
C GLU A 126 25.08 0.75 10.84
N VAL A 127 25.84 -0.30 10.55
CA VAL A 127 26.48 -1.09 11.60
C VAL A 127 27.70 -0.31 12.06
N THR A 128 27.60 0.41 13.17
CA THR A 128 28.79 0.83 13.92
C THR A 128 29.54 -0.41 14.40
N LEU A 129 30.75 -0.61 13.86
CA LEU A 129 31.72 -1.61 14.32
C LEU A 129 32.35 -1.20 15.66
#